data_AF-A0A850C9F0-F1
#
_entry.id   AF-A0A850C9F0-F1
#
_cell.length_a   1.000
_cell.length_b   1.000
_cell.length_c   1.000
_cell.angle_alpha   90.00
_cell.angle_beta   90.00
_cell.angle_gamma   90.00
#
_symmetry.space_group_name_H-M   'P 1'
#
loop_
_entity.id
_entity.type
_entity.pdbx_description
1 polymer ?
#
loop_
_entity_poly.entity_id
_entity_poly.type
_entity_poly.pdbx_seq_one_letter_code
_entity_poly.pdbx_strand_id
1 'polypeptide(L)'
;MKSFHRRDLVWSLPLSLLLGAGLSALQPGNFFIGWVGFSLLLFLSLFLLSSATRWGSGGLDTRRENHAPLLDHHKNLIWMVSLAFALRLAGGVGTYLALPIYGYAGDVEQSAGFTYTDAYRRDSQAWELAASDRPILDAFNSRFASDQYGGLLAFCAFIYRYLSPDAHRVLMLVLMSALMGALGVPFLWKAVNLQWGEKVAAASGWIFALYPESILLGGVAMREPYLLAFSAFCLWGFVG
;
A
#
# COMPACT_ATOMS: atom_id res chain seq x y z
N MET A 1 12.63 -18.63 13.05
CA MET A 1 11.32 -17.96 12.88
C MET A 1 10.57 -18.05 14.21
N LYS A 2 10.72 -17.06 15.11
CA LYS A 2 9.98 -17.04 16.38
C LYS A 2 8.50 -16.76 16.11
N SER A 3 7.66 -17.46 16.85
CA SER A 3 6.23 -17.71 16.62
C SER A 3 5.39 -16.47 16.32
N PHE A 4 4.61 -16.59 15.25
CA PHE A 4 3.36 -15.88 15.01
C PHE A 4 2.53 -15.71 16.29
N HIS A 5 2.27 -14.46 16.70
CA HIS A 5 1.53 -14.19 17.93
C HIS A 5 0.03 -14.14 17.61
N ARG A 6 -0.74 -15.06 18.19
CA ARG A 6 -2.21 -15.18 18.04
C ARG A 6 -2.96 -13.85 18.20
N ARG A 7 -2.40 -12.91 18.97
CA ARG A 7 -2.97 -11.57 19.20
C ARG A 7 -3.12 -10.73 17.93
N ASP A 8 -2.23 -10.85 16.96
CA ASP A 8 -2.33 -10.00 15.75
C ASP A 8 -3.51 -10.40 14.89
N LEU A 9 -3.74 -11.70 14.72
CA LEU A 9 -4.92 -12.20 14.03
C LEU A 9 -6.21 -11.77 14.70
N VAL A 10 -6.23 -11.77 16.03
CA VAL A 10 -7.41 -11.43 16.82
C VAL A 10 -7.82 -9.97 16.59
N TRP A 11 -6.87 -9.06 16.33
CA TRP A 11 -7.16 -7.65 16.06
C TRP A 11 -7.24 -7.32 14.57
N SER A 12 -6.41 -7.92 13.72
CA SER A 12 -6.39 -7.62 12.29
C SER A 12 -7.66 -8.07 11.58
N LEU A 13 -8.23 -9.21 11.97
CA LEU A 13 -9.44 -9.75 11.35
C LEU A 13 -10.70 -8.88 11.58
N PRO A 14 -11.10 -8.52 12.82
CA PRO A 14 -12.25 -7.65 13.01
C PRO A 14 -12.01 -6.26 12.41
N LEU A 15 -10.78 -5.74 12.50
CA LEU A 15 -10.45 -4.44 11.91
C LEU A 15 -10.57 -4.46 10.38
N SER A 16 -10.08 -5.50 9.71
CA SER A 16 -10.19 -5.63 8.26
C SER A 16 -11.64 -5.79 7.81
N LEU A 17 -12.47 -6.51 8.58
CA LEU A 17 -13.90 -6.67 8.27
C LEU A 17 -14.66 -5.35 8.41
N LEU A 18 -14.39 -4.58 9.47
CA LEU A 18 -15.03 -3.29 9.72
C LEU A 18 -14.60 -2.25 8.69
N LEU A 19 -13.30 -2.09 8.46
CA LEU A 19 -12.79 -1.14 7.46
C LEU A 19 -13.17 -1.56 6.04
N GLY A 20 -13.19 -2.87 5.75
CA GLY A 20 -13.61 -3.39 4.46
C GLY A 20 -15.08 -3.10 4.16
N ALA A 21 -15.96 -3.16 5.18
CA ALA A 21 -17.36 -2.77 5.04
C ALA A 21 -17.48 -1.27 4.74
N GLY A 22 -16.70 -0.43 5.43
CA GLY A 22 -16.62 1.00 5.18
C GLY A 22 -16.20 1.32 3.74
N LEU A 23 -15.10 0.73 3.26
CA LEU A 23 -14.63 0.94 1.88
C LEU A 23 -15.61 0.42 0.84
N SER A 24 -16.26 -0.72 1.10
CA SER A 24 -17.26 -1.25 0.18
C SER A 24 -18.51 -0.38 0.08
N ALA A 25 -18.89 0.33 1.16
CA ALA A 25 -20.02 1.25 1.13
C ALA A 25 -19.74 2.53 0.33
N LEU A 26 -18.46 2.87 0.12
CA LEU A 26 -18.03 4.06 -0.63
C LEU A 26 -17.93 3.81 -2.14
N GLN A 27 -18.06 2.56 -2.60
CA GLN A 27 -17.83 2.18 -3.99
C GLN A 27 -19.04 1.47 -4.61
N PRO A 28 -19.21 1.52 -5.94
CA PRO A 28 -20.35 0.92 -6.61
C PRO A 28 -20.34 -0.62 -6.59
N GLY A 29 -21.45 -1.21 -7.04
CA GLY A 29 -21.62 -2.65 -7.22
C GLY A 29 -22.26 -3.35 -6.01
N ASN A 30 -22.16 -4.67 -5.98
CA ASN A 30 -22.66 -5.49 -4.89
C ASN A 30 -21.83 -5.26 -3.61
N PHE A 31 -22.49 -4.86 -2.54
CA PHE A 31 -21.85 -4.61 -1.25
C PHE A 31 -21.10 -5.82 -0.70
N PHE A 32 -21.66 -7.03 -0.81
CA PHE A 32 -21.03 -8.23 -0.25
C PHE A 32 -19.74 -8.59 -1.00
N ILE A 33 -19.73 -8.47 -2.33
CA ILE A 33 -18.53 -8.73 -3.14
C ILE A 33 -17.43 -7.74 -2.79
N GLY A 34 -17.76 -6.44 -2.77
CA GLY A 34 -16.81 -5.39 -2.36
C GLY A 34 -16.31 -5.59 -0.94
N TRP A 35 -17.19 -5.91 0.01
CA TRP A 35 -16.84 -6.14 1.41
C TRP A 35 -15.85 -7.28 1.58
N VAL A 36 -16.09 -8.42 0.93
CA VAL A 36 -15.17 -9.58 0.97
C VAL A 36 -13.82 -9.22 0.34
N GLY A 37 -13.83 -8.59 -0.84
CA GLY A 37 -12.61 -8.18 -1.54
C GLY A 37 -11.76 -7.20 -0.73
N PHE A 38 -12.37 -6.13 -0.20
CA PHE A 38 -11.67 -5.16 0.64
C PHE A 38 -11.18 -5.77 1.96
N SER A 39 -12.00 -6.60 2.61
CA SER A 39 -11.62 -7.24 3.87
C SER A 39 -10.43 -8.18 3.69
N LEU A 40 -10.41 -8.95 2.60
CA LEU A 40 -9.29 -9.82 2.24
C LEU A 40 -8.00 -9.02 2.04
N LEU A 41 -8.07 -7.96 1.22
CA LEU A 41 -6.91 -7.11 0.93
C LEU A 41 -6.42 -6.37 2.18
N LEU A 42 -7.32 -5.83 3.00
CA LEU A 42 -6.96 -5.18 4.26
C LEU A 42 -6.32 -6.15 5.24
N PHE A 43 -6.87 -7.35 5.37
CA PHE A 43 -6.30 -8.38 6.22
C PHE A 43 -4.88 -8.74 5.77
N LEU A 44 -4.69 -8.95 4.46
CA LEU A 44 -3.37 -9.18 3.87
C LEU A 44 -2.41 -8.02 4.14
N SER A 45 -2.85 -6.78 3.94
CA SER A 45 -2.06 -5.57 4.21
C SER A 45 -1.61 -5.51 5.67
N LEU A 46 -2.54 -5.64 6.61
CA LEU A 46 -2.24 -5.61 8.05
C LEU A 46 -1.32 -6.76 8.45
N PHE A 47 -1.53 -7.95 7.89
CA PHE A 47 -0.67 -9.12 8.12
C PHE A 47 0.75 -8.90 7.63
N LEU A 48 0.93 -8.40 6.40
CA LEU A 48 2.25 -8.14 5.82
C LEU A 48 2.98 -7.02 6.56
N LEU A 49 2.29 -5.93 6.88
CA LEU A 49 2.88 -4.79 7.59
C LEU A 49 3.28 -5.16 9.02
N SER A 50 2.43 -5.90 9.76
CA SER A 50 2.77 -6.37 11.11
C SER A 50 3.94 -7.35 11.09
N SER A 51 3.95 -8.28 10.14
CA SER A 51 5.04 -9.24 9.95
C SER A 51 6.36 -8.56 9.61
N ALA A 52 6.34 -7.63 8.65
CA ALA A 52 7.52 -6.86 8.23
C ALA A 52 8.04 -5.95 9.35
N THR A 53 7.15 -5.29 10.09
CA THR A 53 7.52 -4.44 11.24
C THR A 53 8.22 -5.24 12.34
N ARG A 54 7.71 -6.42 12.66
CA ARG A 54 8.34 -7.33 13.63
C ARG A 54 9.68 -7.86 13.16
N TRP A 55 9.76 -8.23 11.89
CA TRP A 55 11.02 -8.67 11.31
C TRP A 55 12.06 -7.52 11.28
N GLY A 56 11.62 -6.29 10.99
CA GLY A 56 12.42 -5.08 10.99
C GLY A 56 13.00 -4.73 12.37
N SER A 57 12.24 -5.04 13.43
CA SER A 57 12.63 -4.82 14.83
C SER A 57 13.37 -6.01 15.47
N GLY A 58 13.09 -7.25 15.04
CA GLY A 58 13.47 -8.50 15.70
C GLY A 58 14.91 -9.00 15.53
N GLY A 59 15.86 -8.15 15.16
CA GLY A 59 17.28 -8.50 15.01
C GLY A 59 18.26 -7.57 15.72
N LEU A 60 17.75 -6.65 16.54
CA LEU A 60 18.52 -5.50 17.07
C LEU A 60 18.87 -5.63 18.55
N ASP A 61 18.48 -6.73 19.19
CA ASP A 61 18.54 -6.92 20.65
C ASP A 61 19.90 -7.43 21.16
N THR A 62 20.84 -7.75 20.26
CA THR A 62 22.11 -8.40 20.64
C THR A 62 23.25 -7.45 20.97
N ARG A 63 23.05 -6.12 20.99
CA ARG A 63 24.17 -5.17 21.07
C ARG A 63 23.93 -3.91 21.92
N ARG A 64 23.30 -4.01 23.09
CA ARG A 64 23.21 -2.86 23.99
C ARG A 64 23.41 -3.21 25.46
N GLU A 65 24.68 -3.18 25.86
CA GLU A 65 25.06 -2.82 27.21
C GLU A 65 24.85 -1.30 27.38
N ASN A 66 24.16 -0.91 28.45
CA ASN A 66 24.12 0.43 29.08
C ASN A 66 23.05 1.47 28.63
N HIS A 67 22.03 1.58 29.50
CA HIS A 67 21.47 2.80 30.11
C HIS A 67 21.22 4.05 29.23
N ALA A 68 20.05 4.10 28.58
CA ALA A 68 19.31 5.34 28.29
C ALA A 68 17.80 5.03 28.19
N PRO A 69 16.89 5.94 28.60
CA PRO A 69 15.44 5.70 28.51
C PRO A 69 15.03 5.71 27.04
N LEU A 70 14.87 4.51 26.52
CA LEU A 70 14.61 4.18 25.13
C LEU A 70 13.10 4.18 24.89
N LEU A 71 12.62 5.09 24.04
CA LEU A 71 11.40 4.81 23.27
C LEU A 71 11.62 3.46 22.59
N ASP A 72 10.93 2.42 23.06
CA ASP A 72 11.00 1.06 22.50
C ASP A 72 11.10 1.14 20.98
N HIS A 73 12.24 0.75 20.40
CA HIS A 73 12.51 0.85 18.97
C HIS A 73 11.39 0.19 18.14
N HIS A 74 10.83 -0.88 18.69
CA HIS A 74 9.66 -1.58 18.18
C HIS A 74 8.40 -0.68 18.15
N LYS A 75 8.15 0.10 19.20
CA LYS A 75 7.03 1.07 19.23
C LYS A 75 7.23 2.18 18.19
N ASN A 76 8.45 2.69 18.03
CA ASN A 76 8.74 3.73 17.04
C ASN A 76 8.47 3.24 15.61
N LEU A 77 8.99 2.06 15.25
CA LEU A 77 8.75 1.48 13.93
C LEU A 77 7.27 1.16 13.68
N ILE A 78 6.54 0.66 14.69
CA ILE A 78 5.08 0.48 14.59
C ILE A 78 4.38 1.79 14.26
N TRP A 79 4.73 2.89 14.94
CA TRP A 79 4.14 4.19 14.66
C TRP A 79 4.44 4.68 13.26
N MET A 80 5.69 4.55 12.79
CA MET A 80 6.07 4.91 11.43
C MET A 80 5.25 4.16 10.38
N VAL A 81 5.17 2.83 10.52
CA VAL A 81 4.45 1.97 9.56
C VAL A 81 2.95 2.24 9.60
N SER A 82 2.38 2.35 10.80
CA SER A 82 0.94 2.61 10.96
C SER A 82 0.56 3.97 10.40
N LEU A 83 1.34 5.01 10.70
CA LEU A 83 1.09 6.36 10.19
C LEU A 83 1.32 6.44 8.68
N ALA A 84 2.38 5.79 8.18
CA ALA A 84 2.66 5.72 6.75
C ALA A 84 1.49 5.11 5.96
N PHE A 85 0.96 3.98 6.43
CA PHE A 85 -0.18 3.30 5.82
C PHE A 85 -1.46 4.14 5.95
N ALA A 86 -1.76 4.63 7.16
CA ALA A 86 -2.97 5.39 7.43
C ALA A 86 -3.03 6.69 6.62
N LEU A 87 -1.94 7.47 6.56
CA LEU A 87 -1.90 8.72 5.80
C LEU A 87 -2.04 8.48 4.29
N ARG A 88 -1.40 7.44 3.74
CA ARG A 88 -1.50 7.09 2.32
C ARG A 88 -2.90 6.62 1.95
N LEU A 89 -3.48 5.73 2.75
CA LEU A 89 -4.83 5.24 2.52
C LEU A 89 -5.88 6.34 2.70
N ALA A 90 -5.83 7.10 3.80
CA ALA A 90 -6.76 8.19 4.06
C ALA A 90 -6.60 9.32 3.03
N GLY A 91 -5.37 9.63 2.62
CA GLY A 91 -5.09 10.58 1.55
C GLY A 91 -5.72 10.15 0.23
N GLY A 92 -5.51 8.88 -0.17
CA GLY A 92 -6.07 8.35 -1.42
C GLY A 92 -7.60 8.22 -1.42
N VAL A 93 -8.20 7.77 -0.31
CA VAL A 93 -9.65 7.75 -0.15
C VAL A 93 -10.20 9.18 -0.14
N GLY A 94 -9.53 10.09 0.56
CA GLY A 94 -9.91 11.50 0.64
C GLY A 94 -9.90 12.18 -0.72
N THR A 95 -8.84 12.00 -1.51
CA THR A 95 -8.77 12.58 -2.87
C THR A 95 -9.80 11.95 -3.80
N TYR A 96 -10.01 10.63 -3.74
CA TYR A 96 -11.02 9.95 -4.54
C TYR A 96 -12.43 10.51 -4.30
N LEU A 97 -12.77 10.81 -3.04
CA LEU A 97 -14.09 11.38 -2.69
C LEU A 97 -14.18 12.88 -2.92
N ALA A 98 -13.09 13.63 -2.72
CA ALA A 98 -13.09 15.09 -2.81
C ALA A 98 -13.02 15.61 -4.25
N LEU A 99 -12.24 14.96 -5.13
CA LEU A 99 -11.99 15.44 -6.48
C LEU A 99 -13.26 15.53 -7.36
N PRO A 100 -14.23 14.60 -7.29
CA PRO A 100 -15.48 14.75 -8.04
C PRO A 100 -16.32 15.97 -7.63
N ILE A 101 -16.09 16.50 -6.42
CA ILE A 101 -16.84 17.64 -5.86
C ILE A 101 -16.08 18.95 -6.03
N TYR A 102 -14.77 18.94 -5.75
CA TYR A 102 -13.92 20.13 -5.67
C TYR A 102 -12.91 20.25 -6.83
N GLY A 103 -12.83 19.24 -7.69
CA GLY A 103 -11.95 19.24 -8.85
C GLY A 103 -12.38 20.24 -9.93
N TYR A 104 -11.54 20.38 -10.95
CA TYR A 104 -11.81 21.28 -12.07
C TYR A 104 -13.00 20.79 -12.88
N ALA A 105 -13.96 21.69 -13.10
CA ALA A 105 -15.13 21.41 -13.92
C ALA A 105 -14.72 21.04 -15.36
N GLY A 106 -15.23 19.91 -15.85
CA GLY A 106 -14.92 19.39 -17.19
C GLY A 106 -13.66 18.52 -17.27
N ASP A 107 -12.91 18.36 -16.18
CA ASP A 107 -11.82 17.40 -16.10
C ASP A 107 -12.38 16.01 -15.77
N VAL A 108 -12.33 15.10 -16.75
CA VAL A 108 -12.84 13.73 -16.65
C VAL A 108 -12.09 12.92 -15.58
N GLU A 109 -10.79 13.19 -15.42
CA GLU A 109 -9.92 12.42 -14.54
C GLU A 109 -10.20 12.77 -13.08
N GLN A 110 -10.34 14.06 -12.78
CA GLN A 110 -10.72 14.53 -11.45
C GLN A 110 -12.17 14.16 -11.11
N SER A 111 -13.07 14.21 -12.10
CA SER A 111 -14.44 13.73 -11.95
C SER A 111 -14.52 12.24 -11.63
N ALA A 112 -13.52 11.46 -12.04
CA ALA A 112 -13.36 10.04 -11.72
C ALA A 112 -12.59 9.78 -10.41
N GLY A 113 -12.16 10.83 -9.70
CA GLY A 113 -11.44 10.72 -8.43
C GLY A 113 -9.93 10.55 -8.55
N PHE A 114 -9.33 10.87 -9.69
CA PHE A 114 -7.89 10.72 -9.93
C PHE A 114 -7.15 12.05 -9.89
N THR A 115 -6.03 12.07 -9.15
CA THR A 115 -5.12 13.23 -9.11
C THR A 115 -4.17 13.27 -10.30
N TYR A 116 -3.92 12.12 -10.96
CA TYR A 116 -2.94 11.99 -12.03
C TYR A 116 -3.53 11.26 -13.25
N THR A 117 -3.31 11.85 -14.43
CA THR A 117 -3.70 11.28 -15.73
C THR A 117 -3.18 9.86 -15.95
N ASP A 118 -1.91 9.62 -15.62
CA ASP A 118 -1.30 8.31 -15.81
C ASP A 118 -1.94 7.23 -14.93
N ALA A 119 -2.40 7.61 -13.73
CA ALA A 119 -3.13 6.70 -12.86
C ALA A 119 -4.50 6.36 -13.44
N TYR A 120 -5.25 7.38 -13.91
CA TYR A 120 -6.55 7.18 -14.55
C TYR A 120 -6.48 6.29 -15.79
N ARG A 121 -5.51 6.54 -16.69
CA ARG A 121 -5.32 5.76 -17.91
C ARG A 121 -4.96 4.31 -17.61
N ARG A 122 -4.02 4.08 -16.68
CA ARG A 122 -3.59 2.73 -16.29
C ARG A 122 -4.71 1.95 -15.63
N ASP A 123 -5.44 2.60 -14.73
CA ASP A 123 -6.57 2.00 -14.04
C ASP A 123 -7.69 1.62 -15.02
N SER A 124 -8.04 2.53 -15.93
CA SER A 124 -9.03 2.29 -16.98
C SER A 124 -8.65 1.10 -17.87
N GLN A 125 -7.38 1.01 -18.29
CA GLN A 125 -6.90 -0.12 -19.10
C GLN A 125 -6.85 -1.44 -18.29
N ALA A 126 -6.49 -1.39 -17.01
CA ALA A 126 -6.53 -2.56 -16.15
C ALA A 126 -7.96 -3.08 -15.96
N TRP A 127 -8.94 -2.18 -15.82
CA TRP A 127 -10.35 -2.53 -15.77
C TRP A 127 -10.85 -3.09 -17.10
N GLU A 128 -10.53 -2.46 -18.23
CA GLU A 128 -10.87 -2.97 -19.57
C GLU A 128 -10.33 -4.39 -19.77
N LEU A 129 -9.06 -4.60 -19.42
CA LEU A 129 -8.46 -5.92 -19.50
C LEU A 129 -9.20 -6.89 -18.58
N ALA A 130 -9.46 -6.55 -17.32
CA ALA A 130 -10.14 -7.40 -16.33
C ALA A 130 -11.57 -7.80 -16.71
N ALA A 131 -12.33 -6.88 -17.31
CA ALA A 131 -13.71 -7.09 -17.74
C ALA A 131 -13.83 -7.84 -19.08
N SER A 132 -12.74 -8.00 -19.82
CA SER A 132 -12.72 -8.74 -21.09
C SER A 132 -12.57 -10.26 -20.89
N ASP A 133 -12.73 -11.04 -21.96
CA ASP A 133 -12.43 -12.49 -21.98
C ASP A 133 -10.94 -12.82 -22.19
N ARG A 134 -10.07 -11.80 -22.19
CA ARG A 134 -8.66 -11.95 -22.54
C ARG A 134 -7.81 -12.43 -21.38
N PRO A 135 -6.71 -13.15 -21.66
CA PRO A 135 -5.76 -13.52 -20.62
C PRO A 135 -5.14 -12.27 -19.99
N ILE A 136 -4.89 -12.29 -18.68
CA ILE A 136 -4.23 -11.18 -17.96
C ILE A 136 -2.83 -10.89 -18.54
N LEU A 137 -2.19 -11.90 -19.12
CA LEU A 137 -0.90 -11.76 -19.79
C LEU A 137 -0.93 -10.82 -21.01
N ASP A 138 -2.11 -10.49 -21.55
CA ASP A 138 -2.23 -9.47 -22.60
C ASP A 138 -1.76 -8.09 -22.14
N ALA A 139 -1.67 -7.85 -20.83
CA ALA A 139 -1.06 -6.66 -20.25
C ALA A 139 0.38 -6.38 -20.73
N PHE A 140 1.11 -7.42 -21.15
CA PHE A 140 2.50 -7.30 -21.63
C PHE A 140 2.59 -7.05 -23.14
N ASN A 141 1.46 -6.98 -23.84
CA ASN A 141 1.40 -6.68 -25.27
C ASN A 141 1.26 -5.16 -25.51
N SER A 142 1.65 -4.69 -26.70
CA SER A 142 1.62 -3.27 -27.08
C SER A 142 0.23 -2.62 -27.11
N ARG A 143 -0.84 -3.40 -26.91
CA ARG A 143 -2.23 -2.93 -26.87
C ARG A 143 -2.54 -2.15 -25.59
N PHE A 144 -1.88 -2.45 -24.48
CA PHE A 144 -2.08 -1.80 -23.18
C PHE A 144 -0.82 -1.00 -22.80
N ALA A 145 -0.51 0.02 -23.59
CA ALA A 145 0.75 0.77 -23.49
C ALA A 145 0.79 1.86 -22.39
N SER A 146 -0.23 1.96 -21.52
CA SER A 146 -0.21 2.95 -20.41
C SER A 146 0.76 2.57 -19.28
N ASP A 147 1.14 1.30 -19.19
CA ASP A 147 2.20 0.82 -18.32
C ASP A 147 3.41 0.42 -19.17
N GLN A 148 4.57 1.04 -18.91
CA GLN A 148 5.80 0.85 -19.68
C GLN A 148 6.28 -0.61 -19.75
N TYR A 149 5.90 -1.42 -18.76
CA TYR A 149 6.30 -2.83 -18.68
C TYR A 149 5.13 -3.81 -18.53
N GLY A 150 3.89 -3.32 -18.45
CA GLY A 150 2.67 -4.13 -18.28
C GLY A 150 2.49 -4.82 -16.92
N GLY A 151 3.53 -4.90 -16.08
CA GLY A 151 3.49 -5.65 -14.82
C GLY A 151 2.50 -5.10 -13.79
N LEU A 152 2.45 -3.78 -13.61
CA LEU A 152 1.49 -3.16 -12.69
C LEU A 152 0.07 -3.26 -13.26
N LEU A 153 -0.08 -3.09 -14.57
CA LEU A 153 -1.37 -3.27 -15.25
C LEU A 153 -1.91 -4.70 -15.11
N ALA A 154 -1.06 -5.72 -15.27
CA ALA A 154 -1.42 -7.12 -15.05
C ALA A 154 -1.88 -7.37 -13.61
N PHE A 155 -1.16 -6.81 -12.63
CA PHE A 155 -1.50 -6.92 -11.22
C PHE A 155 -2.84 -6.25 -10.89
N CYS A 156 -3.08 -5.04 -11.41
CA CYS A 156 -4.35 -4.34 -11.23
C CYS A 156 -5.51 -5.11 -11.89
N ALA A 157 -5.31 -5.62 -13.11
CA ALA A 157 -6.33 -6.42 -13.81
C ALA A 157 -6.65 -7.73 -13.05
N PHE A 158 -5.65 -8.35 -12.44
CA PHE A 158 -5.83 -9.52 -11.57
C PHE A 158 -6.73 -9.19 -10.37
N ILE A 159 -6.46 -8.08 -9.67
CA ILE A 159 -7.28 -7.66 -8.52
C ILE A 159 -8.73 -7.45 -8.96
N TYR A 160 -8.96 -6.71 -10.05
CA TYR A 160 -10.32 -6.45 -10.51
C TYR A 160 -11.04 -7.72 -10.92
N ARG A 161 -10.41 -8.58 -11.72
CA ARG A 161 -11.06 -9.79 -12.23
C ARG A 161 -11.49 -10.75 -11.13
N TYR A 162 -10.71 -10.88 -10.06
CA TYR A 162 -10.97 -11.89 -9.03
C TYR A 162 -11.60 -11.35 -7.75
N LEU A 163 -11.37 -10.08 -7.41
CA LEU A 163 -11.87 -9.48 -6.17
C LEU A 163 -12.96 -8.43 -6.39
N SER A 164 -13.15 -7.99 -7.63
CA SER A 164 -14.17 -7.00 -7.99
C SER A 164 -14.82 -7.27 -9.35
N PRO A 165 -15.27 -8.51 -9.63
CA PRO A 165 -15.76 -8.88 -10.97
C PRO A 165 -17.03 -8.14 -11.40
N ASP A 166 -17.77 -7.58 -10.45
CA ASP A 166 -19.07 -6.94 -10.68
C ASP A 166 -19.00 -5.41 -10.84
N ALA A 167 -17.91 -4.76 -10.42
CA ALA A 167 -17.80 -3.30 -10.50
C ALA A 167 -16.34 -2.82 -10.47
N HIS A 168 -16.10 -1.62 -11.01
CA HIS A 168 -14.78 -0.99 -11.04
C HIS A 168 -14.47 -0.30 -9.69
N ARG A 169 -13.74 -0.98 -8.80
CA ARG A 169 -13.49 -0.55 -7.41
C ARG A 169 -12.07 0.00 -7.20
N VAL A 170 -11.84 1.23 -7.65
CA VAL A 170 -10.52 1.92 -7.62
C VAL A 170 -9.83 1.91 -6.25
N LEU A 171 -10.57 2.00 -5.15
CA LEU A 171 -9.97 2.05 -3.81
C LEU A 171 -9.24 0.75 -3.44
N MET A 172 -9.51 -0.37 -4.12
CA MET A 172 -8.72 -1.60 -3.95
C MET A 172 -7.26 -1.41 -4.39
N LEU A 173 -7.03 -0.66 -5.47
CA LEU A 173 -5.69 -0.37 -5.96
C LEU A 173 -5.00 0.70 -5.10
N VAL A 174 -5.76 1.68 -4.60
CA VAL A 174 -5.27 2.65 -3.61
C VAL A 174 -4.79 1.94 -2.35
N LEU A 175 -5.54 0.94 -1.87
CA LEU A 175 -5.15 0.12 -0.73
C LEU A 175 -3.84 -0.64 -0.96
N MET A 176 -3.64 -1.21 -2.15
CA MET A 176 -2.38 -1.88 -2.51
C MET A 176 -1.22 -0.89 -2.61
N SER A 177 -1.46 0.29 -3.16
CA SER A 177 -0.47 1.36 -3.23
C SER A 177 -0.03 1.83 -1.83
N ALA A 178 -1.00 2.03 -0.93
CA ALA A 178 -0.74 2.39 0.46
C ALA A 178 0.02 1.29 1.21
N LEU A 179 -0.34 0.02 0.98
CA LEU A 179 0.40 -1.14 1.49
C LEU A 179 1.86 -1.09 1.04
N MET A 180 2.13 -1.00 -0.27
CA MET A 180 3.48 -1.02 -0.80
C MET A 180 4.31 0.18 -0.31
N GLY A 181 3.73 1.38 -0.33
CA GLY A 181 4.36 2.59 0.20
C GLY A 181 4.73 2.47 1.68
N ALA A 182 3.91 1.80 2.50
CA ALA A 182 4.22 1.55 3.90
C ALA A 182 5.18 0.37 4.11
N LEU A 183 5.16 -0.64 3.24
CA LEU A 183 5.98 -1.85 3.35
C LEU A 183 7.47 -1.54 3.13
N GLY A 184 7.82 -0.46 2.43
CA GLY A 184 9.21 0.00 2.31
C GLY A 184 9.82 0.46 3.64
N VAL A 185 9.03 0.98 4.58
CA VAL A 185 9.49 1.51 5.88
C VAL A 185 10.28 0.49 6.71
N PRO A 186 9.77 -0.73 7.01
CA PRO A 186 10.50 -1.70 7.83
C PRO A 186 11.79 -2.20 7.18
N PHE A 187 11.84 -2.28 5.85
CA PHE A 187 13.05 -2.67 5.13
C PHE A 187 14.10 -1.57 5.14
N LEU A 188 13.70 -0.33 4.87
CA LEU A 188 14.58 0.83 4.96
C LEU A 188 15.13 0.97 6.39
N TRP A 189 14.25 0.89 7.40
CA TRP A 189 14.64 0.93 8.81
C TRP A 189 15.72 -0.10 9.10
N LYS A 190 15.50 -1.35 8.70
CA LYS A 190 16.45 -2.43 9.00
C LYS A 190 17.78 -2.24 8.30
N ALA A 191 17.78 -1.91 7.01
CA ALA A 191 19.00 -1.66 6.25
C ALA A 191 19.81 -0.49 6.85
N VAL A 192 19.15 0.63 7.13
CA VAL A 192 19.81 1.82 7.67
C VAL A 192 20.33 1.56 9.08
N ASN A 193 19.59 0.83 9.91
CA ASN A 193 20.00 0.53 11.26
C ASN A 193 21.22 -0.40 11.31
N LEU A 194 21.28 -1.39 10.41
CA LEU A 194 22.44 -2.28 10.30
C LEU A 194 23.72 -1.52 9.94
N GLN A 195 23.61 -0.52 9.07
CA GLN A 195 24.79 0.18 8.54
C GLN A 195 25.18 1.43 9.35
N TRP A 196 24.21 2.19 9.87
CA TRP A 196 24.43 3.51 10.49
C TRP A 196 23.81 3.65 11.89
N GLY A 197 23.12 2.62 12.38
CA GLY A 197 22.53 2.60 13.71
C GLY A 197 21.18 3.31 13.83
N GLU A 198 20.64 3.25 15.04
CA GLU A 198 19.22 3.53 15.34
C GLU A 198 18.81 4.96 15.02
N LYS A 199 19.62 5.95 15.41
CA LYS A 199 19.26 7.36 15.26
C LYS A 199 19.05 7.74 13.80
N VAL A 200 19.92 7.23 12.93
CA VAL A 200 19.83 7.46 11.48
C VAL A 200 18.64 6.70 10.91
N ALA A 201 18.44 5.44 11.32
CA ALA A 201 17.27 4.66 10.91
C ALA A 201 15.94 5.34 11.30
N ALA A 202 15.90 5.95 12.48
CA ALA A 202 14.74 6.68 12.95
C ALA A 202 14.46 7.94 12.13
N ALA A 203 15.50 8.74 11.85
CA ALA A 203 15.36 9.92 11.00
C ALA A 203 14.92 9.53 9.58
N SER A 204 15.60 8.58 8.95
CA SER A 204 15.29 8.10 7.60
C SER A 204 13.89 7.48 7.52
N GLY A 205 13.49 6.69 8.52
CA GLY A 205 12.16 6.08 8.60
C GLY A 205 11.05 7.12 8.70
N TRP A 206 11.21 8.15 9.54
CA TRP A 206 10.23 9.24 9.64
C TRP A 206 10.14 10.07 8.37
N ILE A 207 11.28 10.40 7.75
CA ILE A 207 11.30 11.10 6.45
C ILE A 207 10.55 10.27 5.41
N PHE A 208 10.85 8.98 5.28
CA PHE A 208 10.17 8.11 4.32
C PHE A 208 8.67 7.95 4.61
N ALA A 209 8.28 7.85 5.88
CA ALA A 209 6.89 7.72 6.28
C ALA A 209 6.06 8.99 5.99
N LEU A 210 6.64 10.18 6.23
CA LEU A 210 5.97 11.47 6.24
C LEU A 210 6.25 12.36 5.02
N TYR A 211 7.12 11.94 4.10
CA TYR A 211 7.44 12.75 2.93
C TYR A 211 6.16 13.07 2.14
N PRO A 212 5.78 14.34 1.97
CA PRO A 212 4.46 14.72 1.45
C PRO A 212 4.14 14.10 0.10
N GLU A 213 5.12 14.10 -0.81
CA GLU A 213 4.95 13.51 -2.14
C GLU A 213 4.78 11.98 -2.07
N SER A 214 5.46 11.30 -1.14
CA SER A 214 5.27 9.86 -0.92
C SER A 214 3.89 9.53 -0.35
N ILE A 215 3.30 10.44 0.42
CA ILE A 215 1.92 10.31 0.90
C ILE A 215 0.93 10.46 -0.26
N LEU A 216 1.10 11.52 -1.07
CA LEU A 216 0.23 11.78 -2.23
C LEU A 216 0.32 10.66 -3.27
N LEU A 217 1.52 10.26 -3.65
CA LEU A 217 1.74 9.17 -4.61
C LEU A 217 1.32 7.81 -4.04
N GLY A 218 1.53 7.58 -2.74
CA GLY A 218 1.10 6.36 -2.04
C GLY A 218 -0.42 6.23 -1.88
N GLY A 219 -1.17 7.31 -2.10
CA GLY A 219 -2.63 7.33 -2.13
C GLY A 219 -3.23 7.13 -3.53
N VAL A 220 -2.41 6.87 -4.55
CA VAL A 220 -2.88 6.70 -5.93
C VAL A 220 -2.33 5.39 -6.50
N ALA A 221 -3.06 4.75 -7.43
CA ALA A 221 -2.65 3.54 -8.15
C ALA A 221 -1.51 3.79 -9.17
N MET A 222 -0.42 4.33 -8.65
CA MET A 222 0.79 4.74 -9.34
C MET A 222 1.90 3.70 -9.14
N ARG A 223 2.94 3.74 -9.98
CA ARG A 223 4.06 2.78 -9.92
C ARG A 223 5.08 3.13 -8.83
N GLU A 224 5.13 4.41 -8.49
CA GLU A 224 6.12 5.02 -7.60
C GLU A 224 6.11 4.36 -6.21
N PRO A 225 4.96 4.04 -5.58
CA PRO A 225 4.94 3.34 -4.28
C PRO A 225 5.52 1.92 -4.34
N TYR A 226 5.34 1.22 -5.46
CA TYR A 226 5.93 -0.10 -5.68
C TYR A 226 7.46 0.02 -5.88
N LEU A 227 7.91 1.00 -6.67
CA LEU A 227 9.32 1.25 -6.90
C LEU A 227 10.05 1.65 -5.60
N LEU A 228 9.43 2.47 -4.76
CA LEU A 228 9.98 2.85 -3.45
C LEU A 228 10.13 1.62 -2.53
N ALA A 229 9.11 0.76 -2.48
CA ALA A 229 9.16 -0.48 -1.71
C ALA A 229 10.26 -1.42 -2.21
N PHE A 230 10.31 -1.69 -3.52
CA PHE A 230 11.32 -2.56 -4.11
C PHE A 230 12.73 -2.00 -3.96
N SER A 231 12.91 -0.68 -4.05
CA SER A 231 14.21 -0.04 -3.79
C SER A 231 14.65 -0.27 -2.33
N ALA A 232 13.74 -0.16 -1.37
CA ALA A 232 14.03 -0.48 0.03
C ALA A 232 14.36 -1.98 0.23
N PHE A 233 13.69 -2.88 -0.50
CA PHE A 233 13.98 -4.31 -0.45
C PHE A 233 15.37 -4.62 -1.03
N CYS A 234 15.72 -4.02 -2.17
CA CYS A 234 17.03 -4.16 -2.78
C CYS A 234 18.14 -3.60 -1.89
N LEU A 235 17.93 -2.42 -1.28
CA LEU A 235 18.88 -1.84 -0.34
C LEU A 235 19.10 -2.77 0.86
N TRP A 236 18.03 -3.31 1.43
CA TRP A 236 18.14 -4.30 2.49
C TRP A 236 18.88 -5.56 2.03
N GLY A 237 18.54 -6.13 0.88
CA GLY A 237 19.19 -7.33 0.35
C GLY A 237 20.67 -7.13 -0.01
N PHE A 238 21.11 -5.89 -0.22
CA PHE A 238 22.52 -5.55 -0.42
C PHE A 238 23.28 -5.42 0.90
N VAL A 239 22.65 -4.87 1.94
CA VAL A 239 23.28 -4.62 3.25
C VAL A 239 23.23 -5.84 4.18
N GLY A 240 22.15 -6.63 4.11
CA GLY A 240 21.87 -7.77 4.99
C GLY A 240 22.51 -9.07 4.51
#